data_AF-A0A3M2G0B2-F1
#
_entry.id   AF-A0A3M2G0B2-F1
#
_cell.length_a   1.000
_cell.length_b   1.000
_cell.length_c   1.000
_cell.angle_alpha   90.00
_cell.angle_beta   90.00
_cell.angle_gamma   90.00
#
_symmetry.space_group_name_H-M   'P 1'
#
loop_
_entity.id
_entity.type
_entity.pdbx_description
1 polymer ?
#
loop_
_entity_poly.entity_id
_entity_poly.type
_entity_poly.pdbx_seq_one_letter_code
_entity_poly.pdbx_strand_id
1 'polypeptide(L)' 'MRDALAYTVQGSPDRPPVVWLHGFLGTAADWQPILARLGEAVRAIAVDAPGHGGSVG' A
#
# COMPACT_ATOMS: atom_id res chain seq x y z
N MET A 1 1.78 15.75 -17.19
CA MET A 1 1.42 15.79 -15.76
C MET A 1 1.92 14.48 -15.18
N ARG A 2 2.61 14.44 -14.03
CA ARG A 2 2.99 13.15 -13.45
C ARG A 2 1.76 12.62 -12.72
N ASP A 3 1.19 11.54 -13.21
CA ASP A 3 0.04 10.90 -12.56
C ASP A 3 0.50 10.35 -11.20
N ALA A 4 -0.17 10.79 -10.14
CA ALA A 4 0.18 10.46 -8.77
C ALA A 4 -0.44 9.10 -8.41
N LEU A 5 0.36 8.22 -7.82
CA LEU A 5 -0.13 6.95 -7.28
C LEU A 5 -0.79 7.18 -5.93
N ALA A 6 -1.95 6.56 -5.72
CA ALA A 6 -2.55 6.42 -4.40
C ALA A 6 -1.82 5.36 -3.59
N TYR A 7 -1.65 5.63 -2.29
CA TYR A 7 -1.01 4.71 -1.36
C TYR A 7 -1.50 4.96 0.06
N THR A 8 -1.29 3.98 0.93
CA THR A 8 -1.49 4.09 2.38
C THR A 8 -0.20 3.79 3.11
N VAL A 9 -0.05 4.36 4.31
CA VAL A 9 1.09 4.10 5.20
C VAL A 9 0.55 3.65 6.54
N GLN A 10 1.10 2.56 7.07
CA GLN A 10 0.73 2.01 8.39
C GLN A 10 1.97 1.51 9.13
N GLY A 11 1.85 1.46 10.46
CA GLY A 11 2.89 1.02 11.37
C GLY A 11 3.98 2.05 11.65
N SER A 12 5.00 1.63 12.39
CA SER A 12 5.96 2.53 13.02
C SER A 12 6.90 3.20 12.00
N PRO A 13 7.08 4.54 12.02
CA PRO A 13 7.96 5.25 11.10
C PRO A 13 9.45 4.88 11.27
N ASP A 14 9.83 4.34 12.43
CA ASP A 14 11.20 3.96 12.80
C ASP A 14 11.62 2.59 12.23
N ARG A 15 10.69 1.86 11.61
CA ARG A 15 10.97 0.58 10.94
C ARG A 15 11.36 0.80 9.47
N PRO A 16 12.21 -0.08 8.91
CA PRO A 16 12.46 -0.08 7.47
C PRO A 16 11.15 -0.21 6.69
N PRO A 17 10.92 0.62 5.65
CA PRO A 17 9.71 0.56 4.87
C PRO A 17 9.65 -0.72 4.03
N VAL A 18 8.47 -1.32 3.96
CA VAL A 18 8.15 -2.43 3.05
C VAL A 18 7.07 -1.94 2.09
N VAL A 19 7.34 -2.04 0.80
CA VAL A 19 6.36 -1.70 -0.24
C VAL A 19 5.54 -2.93 -0.58
N TRP A 20 4.22 -2.79 -0.52
CA TRP A 20 3.26 -3.85 -0.80
C TRP A 20 2.57 -3.57 -2.13
N LEU A 21 2.74 -4.50 -3.06
CA LEU A 21 2.20 -4.41 -4.42
C LEU A 21 1.15 -5.51 -4.61
N HIS A 22 -0.05 -5.13 -5.03
CA HIS A 22 -1.12 -6.07 -5.33
C HIS A 22 -0.89 -6.81 -6.66
N GLY A 23 -1.63 -7.90 -6.87
CA GLY A 23 -1.66 -8.66 -8.12
C GLY A 23 -2.68 -8.13 -9.13
N PHE A 24 -2.93 -8.90 -10.19
CA PHE A 24 -3.92 -8.56 -11.21
C PHE A 24 -5.32 -8.36 -10.62
N LEU A 25 -6.02 -7.29 -11.04
CA LEU A 25 -7.34 -6.85 -10.53
C LEU A 25 -7.37 -6.46 -9.04
N GLY A 26 -6.22 -6.37 -8.39
CA GLY A 26 -6.11 -6.01 -6.97
C GLY A 26 -6.03 -4.51 -6.70
N THR A 27 -5.98 -4.18 -5.41
CA THR A 27 -5.72 -2.82 -4.91
C THR A 27 -4.89 -2.88 -3.62
N ALA A 28 -4.40 -1.74 -3.14
CA ALA A 28 -3.72 -1.62 -1.85
C ALA A 28 -4.57 -2.14 -0.68
N ALA A 29 -5.90 -2.08 -0.80
CA ALA A 29 -6.82 -2.54 0.25
C ALA A 29 -6.77 -4.06 0.48
N ASP A 30 -6.31 -4.85 -0.49
CA ASP A 30 -6.20 -6.31 -0.35
C ASP A 30 -5.26 -6.72 0.79
N TRP A 31 -4.34 -5.82 1.18
CA TRP A 31 -3.38 -6.06 2.25
C TRP A 31 -3.92 -5.77 3.65
N GLN A 32 -5.08 -5.10 3.80
CA GLN A 32 -5.65 -4.71 5.10
C GLN A 32 -5.68 -5.85 6.14
N PRO A 33 -6.18 -7.07 5.82
CA PRO A 33 -6.22 -8.16 6.79
C PRO A 33 -4.84 -8.62 7.27
N ILE A 34 -3.82 -8.53 6.42
CA ILE A 34 -2.44 -8.91 6.75
C ILE A 34 -1.79 -7.79 7.56
N LEU A 35 -1.94 -6.55 7.14
CA LEU A 35 -1.39 -5.38 7.82
C LEU A 35 -1.99 -5.21 9.24
N ALA A 36 -3.29 -5.48 9.41
CA ALA A 36 -3.93 -5.47 10.72
C ALA A 36 -3.32 -6.50 11.70
N ARG A 37 -2.81 -7.63 11.19
CA ARG A 37 -2.13 -8.64 12.01
C ARG A 37 -0.67 -8.30 12.32
N LEU A 38 0.01 -7.61 11.40
CA LEU A 38 1.39 -7.17 11.60
C LEU A 38 1.48 -5.93 12.49
N GLY A 39 0.50 -5.02 12.38
CA GLY A 39 0.44 -3.78 13.15
C GLY A 39 1.73 -2.97 13.06
N GLU A 40 2.20 -2.48 14.21
CA GLU A 40 3.40 -1.65 14.33
C GLU A 40 4.72 -2.38 14.05
N ALA A 41 4.70 -3.70 13.84
CA ALA A 41 5.92 -4.47 13.55
C ALA A 41 6.50 -4.16 12.16
N VAL A 42 5.70 -3.64 11.23
CA VAL A 42 6.10 -3.30 9.86
C VAL A 42 5.72 -1.87 9.53
N ARG A 43 6.63 -1.12 8.90
CA ARG A 43 6.27 0.12 8.21
C ARG A 43 5.80 -0.23 6.81
N ALA A 44 4.49 -0.41 6.64
CA ALA A 44 3.92 -0.78 5.36
C ALA A 44 3.59 0.45 4.51
N ILE A 45 3.96 0.40 3.24
CA ILE A 45 3.51 1.34 2.20
C ILE A 45 2.79 0.51 1.15
N ALA A 46 1.45 0.48 1.19
CA ALA A 46 0.63 -0.26 0.23
C ALA A 46 0.18 0.67 -0.89
N VAL A 47 0.44 0.29 -2.13
CA VAL A 47 0.31 1.17 -3.32
C VAL A 47 -0.74 0.62 -4.26
N ASP A 48 -1.56 1.51 -4.82
CA ASP A 48 -2.42 1.22 -5.96
C ASP A 48 -1.63 1.44 -7.26
N ALA A 49 -1.53 0.42 -8.12
CA ALA A 49 -0.92 0.58 -9.44
C ALA A 49 -1.72 1.56 -10.32
N PRO A 50 -1.15 2.15 -11.39
CA PRO A 50 -1.89 3.00 -12.32
C PRO A 50 -3.21 2.35 -12.79
N GLY A 51 -4.29 3.13 -12.78
CA GLY A 51 -5.64 2.66 -13.15
C GLY A 51 -6.32 1.72 -12.15
N HIS A 52 -5.75 1.53 -10.96
CA HIS A 52 -6.34 0.73 -9.88
C HIS A 52 -6.64 1.60 -8.66
N GLY A 53 -7.64 1.19 -7.88
CA GLY A 53 -7.99 1.85 -6.62
C GLY A 53 -8.15 3.36 -6.76
N GLY A 54 -7.37 4.12 -5.98
CA GLY A 54 -7.34 5.58 -6.02
C GLY A 54 -6.35 6.19 -7.02
N SER A 55 -5.53 5.38 -7.71
CA SER A 55 -4.55 5.85 -8.67
C SER A 55 -5.20 6.19 -10.01
N VAL A 56 -4.97 7.42 -10.48
CA VAL A 56 -5.32 7.79 -11.87
C VAL A 56 -4.38 7.10 -12.86
N GLY A 57 -4.84 6.93 -14.10
CA GLY A 57 -4.10 6.31 -15.19
C GLY A 57 -3.70 7.31 -16.26
#